data_AF-A0A2G5UM05-F1
#
_entry.id   AF-A0A2G5UM05-F1
#
_cell.length_a   1.000
_cell.length_b   1.000
_cell.length_c   1.000
_cell.angle_alpha   90.00
_cell.angle_beta   90.00
_cell.angle_gamma   90.00
#
_symmetry.space_group_name_H-M   'P 1'
#
loop_
_entity.id
_entity.type
_entity.pdbx_description
1 polymer ?
#
loop_
_entity_poly.entity_id
_entity_poly.type
_entity_poly.pdbx_seq_one_letter_code
_entity_poly.pdbx_strand_id
1 'polypeptide(L)'
;MAPKMKKFKKSSKNPIYDTNWCDMPPEIKVKCIGKMEFKERLLLRCTAKAERSLVDSQKIEFQNGEFWADDEDIVFKLNRGKNSNFLKSPKNINVAVGFLKYIKKVGVFENLKLCFGDLFTDNEQFNTDDGLFAAKKVEIEQCEMDNVVPSILWEIEDGVESIKINVDRKVFRQFDELLEISNVFQVQNVPYWHLQNYGESDSLHKVAKMWIETNAKVGFTFQASIYKEGSFAAFLEHFTDSIVSKDERRVRIRTKNPDIHILLERGLDEIVETDDIPQFSRLRVIPAEMKKSEYDNNCKEWISIMDPDVYESESESEEEWPEYFGISFDEDEDGDDFDPVDYYTL
;
A
#
# COMPACT_ATOMS: atom_id res chain seq x y z
N MET A 1 -27.21 -23.12 66.59
CA MET A 1 -26.33 -21.93 66.56
C MET A 1 -25.64 -21.89 65.20
N ALA A 2 -26.06 -21.00 64.30
CA ALA A 2 -25.40 -20.77 63.02
C ALA A 2 -24.39 -19.61 63.16
N PRO A 3 -23.19 -19.68 62.56
CA PRO A 3 -22.23 -18.59 62.65
C PRO A 3 -22.63 -17.45 61.71
N LYS A 4 -22.71 -16.24 62.25
CA LYS A 4 -22.91 -15.00 61.48
C LYS A 4 -21.64 -14.70 60.67
N MET A 5 -21.74 -14.73 59.33
CA MET A 5 -20.69 -14.21 58.45
C MET A 5 -20.53 -12.71 58.67
N LYS A 6 -19.34 -12.29 59.10
CA LYS A 6 -18.91 -10.88 59.10
C LYS A 6 -18.75 -10.43 57.65
N LYS A 7 -19.57 -9.46 57.21
CA LYS A 7 -19.33 -8.73 55.97
C LYS A 7 -18.02 -7.95 56.10
N PHE A 8 -17.00 -8.33 55.34
CA PHE A 8 -15.83 -7.50 55.12
C PHE A 8 -16.23 -6.32 54.21
N LYS A 9 -16.24 -5.11 54.76
CA LYS A 9 -16.23 -3.88 53.96
C LYS A 9 -14.85 -3.79 53.31
N LYS A 10 -14.76 -4.08 52.01
CA LYS A 10 -13.64 -3.62 51.18
C LYS A 10 -13.72 -2.09 51.16
N SER A 11 -12.84 -1.41 51.91
CA SER A 11 -12.65 0.03 51.74
C SER A 11 -11.79 0.25 50.50
N SER A 12 -12.41 0.47 49.34
CA SER A 12 -11.68 0.96 48.17
C SER A 12 -11.26 2.40 48.47
N LYS A 13 -9.94 2.64 48.55
CA LYS A 13 -9.33 3.97 48.60
C LYS A 13 -9.28 4.58 47.19
N ASN A 14 -10.38 4.56 46.45
CA ASN A 14 -10.41 5.25 45.17
C ASN A 14 -10.69 6.73 45.44
N PRO A 15 -9.86 7.67 44.95
CA PRO A 15 -10.18 9.09 45.04
C PRO A 15 -11.54 9.34 44.39
N ILE A 16 -12.40 10.06 45.11
CA ILE A 16 -13.68 10.54 44.58
C ILE A 16 -13.37 11.85 43.88
N TYR A 17 -13.47 11.86 42.55
CA TYR A 17 -13.38 13.07 41.75
C TYR A 17 -14.77 13.71 41.65
N ASP A 18 -14.87 15.04 41.76
CA ASP A 18 -16.13 15.77 41.64
C ASP A 18 -16.73 15.74 40.22
N THR A 19 -15.90 15.39 39.23
CA THR A 19 -16.29 15.25 37.81
C THR A 19 -15.65 13.99 37.24
N ASN A 20 -16.44 13.19 36.53
CA ASN A 20 -15.99 11.98 35.83
C ASN A 20 -15.87 12.23 34.31
N TRP A 21 -15.33 11.26 33.57
CA TRP A 21 -15.28 11.25 32.11
C TRP A 21 -16.63 11.58 31.48
N CYS A 22 -17.73 11.05 32.02
CA CYS A 22 -19.08 11.29 31.51
C CYS A 22 -19.52 12.77 31.60
N ASP A 23 -18.95 13.54 32.53
CA ASP A 23 -19.29 14.95 32.75
C ASP A 23 -18.45 15.88 31.87
N MET A 24 -17.44 15.36 31.16
CA MET A 24 -16.59 16.16 30.29
C MET A 24 -17.31 16.53 28.98
N PRO A 25 -17.22 17.81 28.54
CA PRO A 25 -17.72 18.22 27.24
C PRO A 25 -17.08 17.45 26.08
N PRO A 26 -17.80 17.16 24.98
CA PRO A 26 -17.28 16.45 23.81
C PRO A 26 -15.99 17.05 23.25
N GLU A 27 -15.85 18.37 23.25
CA GLU A 27 -14.69 19.07 22.69
C GLU A 27 -13.41 18.77 23.48
N ILE A 28 -13.53 18.57 24.80
CA ILE A 28 -12.40 18.21 25.66
C ILE A 28 -12.07 16.73 25.48
N LYS A 29 -13.09 15.86 25.41
CA LYS A 29 -12.90 14.43 25.12
C LYS A 29 -12.17 14.22 23.80
N VAL A 30 -12.53 14.98 22.76
CA VAL A 30 -11.86 14.93 21.45
C VAL A 30 -10.38 15.24 21.58
N LYS A 31 -10.01 16.28 22.35
CA LYS A 31 -8.59 16.61 22.61
C LYS A 31 -7.86 15.51 23.38
N CYS A 32 -8.53 14.86 24.33
CA CYS A 32 -7.96 13.72 25.06
C CYS A 32 -7.74 12.51 24.15
N ILE A 33 -8.75 12.14 23.34
CA ILE A 33 -8.69 11.05 22.36
C ILE A 33 -7.57 11.30 21.35
N GLY A 34 -7.38 12.55 20.91
CA GLY A 34 -6.29 12.93 20.01
C GLY A 34 -4.90 12.57 20.54
N LYS A 35 -4.72 12.50 21.87
CA LYS A 35 -3.46 12.10 22.53
C LYS A 35 -3.35 10.61 22.83
N MET A 36 -4.43 9.85 22.68
CA MET A 36 -4.44 8.42 22.95
C MET A 36 -3.74 7.64 21.84
N GLU A 37 -3.08 6.56 22.24
CA GLU A 37 -2.55 5.56 21.33
C GLU A 37 -3.65 4.74 20.68
N PHE A 38 -3.33 4.09 19.56
CA PHE A 38 -4.33 3.38 18.77
C PHE A 38 -5.08 2.31 19.57
N LYS A 39 -4.37 1.52 20.38
CA LYS A 39 -4.99 0.50 21.26
C LYS A 39 -5.91 1.12 22.30
N GLU A 40 -5.55 2.26 22.88
CA GLU A 40 -6.38 2.97 23.86
C GLU A 40 -7.67 3.50 23.21
N ARG A 41 -7.57 4.03 21.98
CA ARG A 41 -8.74 4.46 21.21
C ARG A 41 -9.69 3.29 20.92
N LEU A 42 -9.16 2.13 20.54
CA LEU A 42 -9.96 0.92 20.33
C LEU A 42 -10.67 0.48 21.62
N LEU A 43 -9.99 0.50 22.76
CA LEU A 43 -10.60 0.17 24.05
C LEU A 43 -11.71 1.18 24.41
N LEU A 44 -11.45 2.47 24.26
CA LEU A 44 -12.44 3.52 24.52
C LEU A 44 -13.67 3.38 23.61
N ARG A 45 -13.46 3.06 22.33
CA ARG A 45 -14.52 2.81 21.34
C ARG A 45 -15.49 1.70 21.77
N CYS A 46 -15.03 0.75 22.57
CA CYS A 46 -15.85 -0.36 23.09
C CYS A 46 -16.65 -0.01 24.36
N THR A 47 -16.45 1.16 24.97
CA THR A 47 -17.06 1.48 26.27
C THR A 47 -18.50 2.00 26.19
N ALA A 48 -18.83 2.83 25.20
CA ALA A 48 -20.15 3.44 25.04
C ALA A 48 -20.36 3.97 23.61
N LYS A 49 -21.63 4.04 23.17
CA LYS A 49 -22.00 4.54 21.83
C LYS A 49 -21.50 5.97 21.57
N ALA A 50 -21.64 6.86 22.55
CA ALA A 50 -21.17 8.24 22.43
C ALA A 50 -19.64 8.32 22.26
N GLU A 51 -18.89 7.50 23.00
CA GLU A 51 -17.42 7.46 22.90
C GLU A 51 -16.97 6.82 21.59
N ARG A 52 -17.66 5.76 21.13
CA ARG A 52 -17.47 5.20 19.79
C ARG A 52 -17.61 6.27 18.71
N SER A 53 -18.69 7.04 18.74
CA SER A 53 -18.91 8.12 17.76
C SER A 53 -17.82 9.19 17.80
N LEU A 54 -17.31 9.54 18.99
CA LEU A 54 -16.22 10.51 19.11
C LEU A 54 -14.89 9.96 18.58
N VAL A 55 -14.54 8.71 18.90
CA VAL A 55 -13.34 8.05 18.37
C VAL A 55 -13.42 7.93 16.85
N ASP A 56 -14.55 7.43 16.33
CA ASP A 56 -14.80 7.25 14.90
C ASP A 56 -14.79 8.57 14.09
N SER A 57 -14.99 9.72 14.75
CA SER A 57 -14.95 11.03 14.10
C SER A 57 -13.53 11.56 13.86
N GLN A 58 -12.52 10.92 14.45
CA GLN A 58 -11.13 11.36 14.37
C GLN A 58 -10.31 10.51 13.42
N LYS A 59 -9.61 11.18 12.51
CA LYS A 59 -8.60 10.53 11.68
C LYS A 59 -7.37 10.13 12.51
N ILE A 60 -6.67 9.10 12.04
CA ILE A 60 -5.49 8.53 12.66
C ILE A 60 -4.41 8.45 11.59
N GLU A 61 -3.35 9.24 11.79
CA GLU A 61 -2.18 9.22 10.93
C GLU A 61 -1.31 7.99 11.27
N PHE A 62 -1.01 7.21 10.24
CA PHE A 62 -0.12 6.07 10.26
C PHE A 62 1.06 6.34 9.32
N GLN A 63 2.27 6.05 9.80
CA GLN A 63 3.45 6.04 8.95
C GLN A 63 3.42 4.85 8.00
N ASN A 64 3.03 3.66 8.50
CA ASN A 64 2.93 2.45 7.70
C ASN A 64 1.68 1.65 8.07
N GLY A 65 0.98 1.13 7.07
CA GLY A 65 0.00 0.05 7.21
C GLY A 65 0.45 -1.12 6.34
N GLU A 66 0.45 -2.33 6.88
CA GLU A 66 0.79 -3.55 6.16
C GLU A 66 -0.31 -4.58 6.44
N PHE A 67 -1.11 -4.86 5.42
CA PHE A 67 -2.24 -5.78 5.51
C PHE A 67 -1.93 -7.00 4.68
N TRP A 68 -1.97 -8.15 5.34
CA TRP A 68 -1.63 -9.42 4.75
C TRP A 68 -2.75 -10.41 5.00
N ALA A 69 -3.13 -11.17 3.98
CA ALA A 69 -4.01 -12.31 4.15
C ALA A 69 -3.74 -13.40 3.11
N ASP A 70 -3.70 -14.63 3.61
CA ASP A 70 -3.69 -15.86 2.84
C ASP A 70 -4.71 -16.85 3.43
N ASP A 71 -4.84 -18.03 2.81
CA ASP A 71 -5.81 -19.06 3.19
C ASP A 71 -5.78 -19.47 4.68
N GLU A 72 -4.67 -19.22 5.38
CA GLU A 72 -4.45 -19.64 6.76
C GLU A 72 -4.61 -18.50 7.76
N ASP A 73 -4.15 -17.30 7.41
CA ASP A 73 -3.99 -16.19 8.35
C ASP A 73 -4.38 -14.83 7.76
N ILE A 74 -4.89 -13.95 8.63
CA ILE A 74 -5.18 -12.55 8.31
C ILE A 74 -4.45 -11.67 9.32
N VAL A 75 -3.61 -10.75 8.85
CA VAL A 75 -2.78 -9.92 9.70
C VAL A 75 -2.86 -8.45 9.28
N PHE A 76 -3.11 -7.59 10.27
CA PHE A 76 -3.04 -6.14 10.15
C PHE A 76 -1.92 -5.61 11.03
N LYS A 77 -0.94 -4.97 10.42
CA LYS A 77 0.14 -4.27 11.10
C LYS A 77 0.04 -2.78 10.81
N LEU A 78 -0.04 -1.99 11.88
CA LEU A 78 -0.25 -0.56 11.84
C LEU A 78 0.84 0.13 12.65
N ASN A 79 1.53 1.09 12.04
CA ASN A 79 2.61 1.83 12.67
C ASN A 79 2.34 3.34 12.58
N ARG A 80 2.41 4.04 13.73
CA ARG A 80 2.28 5.51 13.81
C ARG A 80 3.62 6.26 13.99
N GLY A 81 4.74 5.54 14.00
CA GLY A 81 6.08 6.05 14.31
C GLY A 81 6.99 4.98 14.92
N LYS A 82 8.22 5.37 15.27
CA LYS A 82 9.33 4.46 15.64
C LYS A 82 9.02 3.43 16.75
N ASN A 83 8.09 3.73 17.68
CA ASN A 83 7.83 2.88 18.84
C ASN A 83 6.35 2.46 18.99
N SER A 84 5.51 2.74 18.00
CA SER A 84 4.07 2.47 18.07
C SER A 84 3.69 1.47 16.99
N ASN A 85 3.84 0.18 17.31
CA ASN A 85 3.40 -0.92 16.47
C ASN A 85 2.12 -1.51 17.06
N PHE A 86 1.11 -1.67 16.22
CA PHE A 86 -0.09 -2.41 16.52
C PHE A 86 -0.19 -3.59 15.56
N LEU A 87 -0.37 -4.79 16.11
CA LEU A 87 -0.57 -6.02 15.37
C LEU A 87 -1.94 -6.59 15.75
N LYS A 88 -2.74 -6.94 14.75
CA LYS A 88 -4.00 -7.67 14.94
C LYS A 88 -4.06 -8.81 13.95
N SER A 89 -4.22 -10.02 14.46
CA SER A 89 -4.58 -11.19 13.67
C SER A 89 -6.02 -11.59 14.02
N PRO A 90 -7.03 -11.25 13.18
CA PRO A 90 -8.40 -11.67 13.41
C PRO A 90 -8.58 -13.17 13.20
N LYS A 91 -9.31 -13.82 14.11
CA LYS A 91 -9.60 -15.27 14.05
C LYS A 91 -10.52 -15.70 12.90
N ASN A 92 -11.20 -14.75 12.24
CA ASN A 92 -12.07 -15.02 11.10
C ASN A 92 -12.26 -13.80 10.21
N ILE A 93 -12.72 -14.04 8.99
CA ILE A 93 -12.92 -13.03 7.95
C ILE A 93 -13.93 -11.94 8.33
N ASN A 94 -14.99 -12.24 9.08
CA ASN A 94 -15.99 -11.23 9.46
C ASN A 94 -15.41 -10.19 10.41
N VAL A 95 -14.57 -10.62 11.37
CA VAL A 95 -13.85 -9.71 12.26
C VAL A 95 -12.82 -8.89 11.48
N ALA A 96 -12.13 -9.50 10.52
CA ALA A 96 -11.20 -8.81 9.63
C ALA A 96 -11.90 -7.72 8.80
N VAL A 97 -13.02 -8.04 8.16
CA VAL A 97 -13.83 -7.11 7.37
C VAL A 97 -14.34 -5.95 8.25
N GLY A 98 -14.86 -6.24 9.44
CA GLY A 98 -15.30 -5.20 10.39
C GLY A 98 -14.15 -4.28 10.83
N PHE A 99 -12.96 -4.85 11.05
CA PHE A 99 -11.76 -4.06 11.35
C PHE A 99 -11.32 -3.20 10.16
N LEU A 100 -11.33 -3.77 8.95
CA LEU A 100 -10.97 -3.07 7.73
C LEU A 100 -11.87 -1.86 7.46
N LYS A 101 -13.20 -2.02 7.64
CA LYS A 101 -14.17 -0.92 7.52
C LYS A 101 -13.84 0.23 8.48
N TYR A 102 -13.50 -0.11 9.72
CA TYR A 102 -13.05 0.91 10.67
C TYR A 102 -11.76 1.59 10.22
N ILE A 103 -10.77 0.82 9.72
CA ILE A 103 -9.51 1.37 9.23
C ILE A 103 -9.69 2.27 8.00
N LYS A 104 -10.49 1.87 7.01
CA LYS A 104 -10.86 2.73 5.86
C LYS A 104 -11.43 4.07 6.33
N LYS A 105 -12.34 4.02 7.31
CA LYS A 105 -12.98 5.21 7.86
C LYS A 105 -12.02 6.17 8.55
N VAL A 106 -11.10 5.68 9.40
CA VAL A 106 -10.30 6.55 10.27
C VAL A 106 -8.83 6.69 9.86
N GLY A 107 -8.27 5.73 9.15
CA GLY A 107 -6.85 5.67 8.81
C GLY A 107 -6.46 6.66 7.72
N VAL A 108 -5.30 7.28 7.88
CA VAL A 108 -4.60 8.04 6.85
C VAL A 108 -3.15 7.58 6.85
N PHE A 109 -2.67 7.09 5.70
CA PHE A 109 -1.40 6.38 5.59
C PHE A 109 -0.38 7.18 4.79
N GLU A 110 0.84 7.26 5.31
CA GLU A 110 1.99 7.67 4.48
C GLU A 110 2.35 6.54 3.50
N ASN A 111 2.48 5.31 4.00
CA ASN A 111 2.71 4.11 3.20
C ASN A 111 1.69 3.02 3.56
N LEU A 112 1.03 2.45 2.56
CA LEU A 112 0.08 1.35 2.70
C LEU A 112 0.51 0.19 1.80
N LYS A 113 0.84 -0.94 2.41
CA LYS A 113 1.17 -2.19 1.74
C LYS A 113 0.01 -3.17 1.89
N LEU A 114 -0.46 -3.68 0.76
CA LEU A 114 -1.60 -4.58 0.66
C LEU A 114 -1.16 -5.87 -0.02
N CYS A 115 -1.31 -6.98 0.69
CA CYS A 115 -1.01 -8.31 0.22
C CYS A 115 -2.21 -9.19 0.52
N PHE A 116 -3.20 -9.15 -0.37
CA PHE A 116 -4.43 -9.91 -0.23
C PHE A 116 -4.44 -11.03 -1.26
N GLY A 117 -4.49 -12.28 -0.79
CA GLY A 117 -4.97 -13.37 -1.63
C GLY A 117 -6.46 -13.23 -1.98
N ASP A 118 -7.05 -14.29 -2.51
CA ASP A 118 -8.42 -14.28 -3.04
C ASP A 118 -9.52 -14.06 -1.99
N LEU A 119 -9.16 -14.23 -0.72
CA LEU A 119 -10.04 -14.16 0.44
C LEU A 119 -10.88 -12.88 0.56
N PHE A 120 -10.34 -11.75 0.10
CA PHE A 120 -11.03 -10.47 0.20
C PHE A 120 -11.81 -10.09 -1.06
N THR A 121 -11.49 -10.65 -2.23
CA THR A 121 -12.20 -10.35 -3.49
C THR A 121 -13.44 -11.18 -3.71
N ASP A 122 -13.47 -12.42 -3.23
CA ASP A 122 -14.67 -13.26 -3.31
C ASP A 122 -15.76 -12.82 -2.31
N ASN A 123 -15.40 -11.91 -1.41
CA ASN A 123 -16.31 -11.39 -0.41
C ASN A 123 -16.90 -10.06 -0.89
N GLU A 124 -18.16 -10.05 -1.33
CA GLU A 124 -18.92 -8.84 -1.70
C GLU A 124 -18.86 -7.74 -0.62
N GLN A 125 -18.53 -8.11 0.62
CA GLN A 125 -18.37 -7.20 1.75
C GLN A 125 -17.13 -6.30 1.69
N PHE A 126 -16.10 -6.64 0.89
CA PHE A 126 -14.89 -5.81 0.76
C PHE A 126 -15.15 -4.55 -0.07
N ASN A 127 -15.95 -4.67 -1.12
CA ASN A 127 -16.36 -3.59 -2.05
C ASN A 127 -17.61 -2.83 -1.56
N THR A 128 -17.75 -2.67 -0.24
CA THR A 128 -18.87 -1.93 0.35
C THR A 128 -18.54 -0.44 0.45
N ASP A 129 -19.54 0.44 0.25
CA ASP A 129 -19.44 1.93 0.25
C ASP A 129 -19.12 2.54 1.64
N ASP A 130 -18.29 1.85 2.43
CA ASP A 130 -17.96 2.19 3.81
C ASP A 130 -16.74 3.12 3.93
N GLY A 131 -16.30 3.68 2.79
CA GLY A 131 -15.19 4.61 2.67
C GLY A 131 -13.99 4.02 1.91
N LEU A 132 -13.04 4.88 1.58
CA LEU A 132 -11.85 4.56 0.79
C LEU A 132 -10.58 4.67 1.66
N PHE A 133 -9.50 4.03 1.25
CA PHE A 133 -8.19 4.15 1.89
C PHE A 133 -7.53 5.48 1.53
N ALA A 134 -7.34 6.34 2.52
CA ALA A 134 -6.50 7.52 2.39
C ALA A 134 -5.01 7.14 2.50
N ALA A 135 -4.26 7.14 1.40
CA ALA A 135 -2.83 6.82 1.41
C ALA A 135 -2.03 7.67 0.41
N LYS A 136 -0.80 8.07 0.77
CA LYS A 136 0.11 8.73 -0.19
C LYS A 136 0.85 7.73 -1.07
N LYS A 137 1.33 6.63 -0.50
CA LYS A 137 2.04 5.58 -1.22
C LYS A 137 1.35 4.25 -1.02
N VAL A 138 1.09 3.55 -2.11
CA VAL A 138 0.41 2.26 -2.11
C VAL A 138 1.31 1.23 -2.75
N GLU A 139 1.51 0.11 -2.07
CA GLU A 139 2.21 -1.06 -2.57
C GLU A 139 1.27 -2.26 -2.56
N ILE A 140 1.17 -2.95 -3.68
CA ILE A 140 0.32 -4.13 -3.87
C ILE A 140 1.23 -5.29 -4.26
N GLU A 141 1.23 -6.35 -3.45
CA GLU A 141 2.07 -7.53 -3.63
C GLU A 141 1.26 -8.82 -3.57
N GLN A 142 1.70 -9.84 -4.31
CA GLN A 142 1.20 -11.22 -4.26
C GLN A 142 -0.32 -11.41 -4.51
N CYS A 143 -1.03 -10.37 -4.93
CA CYS A 143 -2.46 -10.42 -5.25
C CYS A 143 -2.75 -11.10 -6.59
N GLU A 144 -3.90 -11.77 -6.72
CA GLU A 144 -4.41 -12.17 -8.04
C GLU A 144 -4.75 -10.95 -8.89
N MET A 145 -3.95 -10.73 -9.92
CA MET A 145 -3.89 -9.46 -10.63
C MET A 145 -5.14 -9.12 -11.45
N ASP A 146 -5.83 -10.13 -11.98
CA ASP A 146 -6.99 -9.95 -12.86
C ASP A 146 -8.19 -9.35 -12.07
N ASN A 147 -8.43 -9.78 -10.83
CA ASN A 147 -9.59 -9.31 -10.04
C ASN A 147 -9.21 -8.43 -8.82
N VAL A 148 -8.12 -8.75 -8.13
CA VAL A 148 -7.78 -8.15 -6.84
C VAL A 148 -7.17 -6.77 -7.00
N VAL A 149 -6.24 -6.59 -7.94
CA VAL A 149 -5.58 -5.29 -8.14
C VAL A 149 -6.58 -4.20 -8.56
N PRO A 150 -7.45 -4.43 -9.57
CA PRO A 150 -8.55 -3.49 -9.87
C PRO A 150 -9.41 -3.14 -8.66
N SER A 151 -9.80 -4.14 -7.87
CA SER A 151 -10.67 -3.95 -6.68
C SER A 151 -9.97 -3.13 -5.60
N ILE A 152 -8.69 -3.39 -5.34
CA ILE A 152 -7.91 -2.60 -4.38
C ILE A 152 -7.78 -1.15 -4.85
N LEU A 153 -7.49 -0.93 -6.14
CA LEU A 153 -7.35 0.41 -6.70
C LEU A 153 -8.65 1.21 -6.69
N TRP A 154 -9.79 0.52 -6.76
CA TRP A 154 -11.10 1.13 -6.55
C TRP A 154 -11.28 1.66 -5.12
N GLU A 155 -10.67 0.99 -4.15
CA GLU A 155 -10.87 1.24 -2.71
C GLU A 155 -9.89 2.27 -2.13
N ILE A 156 -9.17 3.02 -2.95
CA ILE A 156 -8.21 4.05 -2.51
C ILE A 156 -8.78 5.45 -2.78
N GLU A 157 -8.42 6.46 -1.99
CA GLU A 157 -8.82 7.86 -2.20
C GLU A 157 -7.94 8.57 -3.25
N ASP A 158 -8.42 9.69 -3.79
CA ASP A 158 -7.60 10.58 -4.61
C ASP A 158 -6.40 11.15 -3.82
N GLY A 159 -5.36 11.56 -4.55
CA GLY A 159 -4.17 12.19 -3.97
C GLY A 159 -3.00 11.25 -3.69
N VAL A 160 -3.07 10.01 -4.19
CA VAL A 160 -1.95 9.07 -4.19
C VAL A 160 -0.78 9.64 -4.99
N GLU A 161 0.39 9.65 -4.38
CA GLU A 161 1.64 10.14 -4.96
C GLU A 161 2.41 9.03 -5.68
N SER A 162 2.31 7.78 -5.18
CA SER A 162 2.94 6.63 -5.82
C SER A 162 2.16 5.32 -5.67
N ILE A 163 2.13 4.52 -6.74
CA ILE A 163 1.61 3.15 -6.74
C ILE A 163 2.73 2.19 -7.16
N LYS A 164 2.91 1.10 -6.43
CA LYS A 164 3.80 -0.01 -6.78
C LYS A 164 2.99 -1.29 -6.82
N ILE A 165 3.11 -2.05 -7.91
CA ILE A 165 2.39 -3.31 -8.11
C ILE A 165 3.42 -4.37 -8.47
N ASN A 166 3.53 -5.43 -7.67
CA ASN A 166 4.37 -6.58 -7.95
C ASN A 166 3.50 -7.75 -8.44
N VAL A 167 3.74 -8.15 -9.69
CA VAL A 167 2.96 -9.17 -10.41
C VAL A 167 3.48 -10.60 -10.12
N ASP A 168 4.63 -10.72 -9.45
CA ASP A 168 5.27 -12.00 -9.07
C ASP A 168 5.30 -13.04 -10.22
N ARG A 169 5.57 -12.57 -11.45
CA ARG A 169 5.62 -13.39 -12.67
C ARG A 169 4.30 -14.12 -13.01
N LYS A 170 3.19 -13.85 -12.31
CA LYS A 170 1.88 -14.38 -12.66
C LYS A 170 1.41 -13.75 -13.97
N VAL A 171 0.64 -14.51 -14.76
CA VAL A 171 0.11 -14.03 -16.03
C VAL A 171 -0.95 -12.97 -15.73
N PHE A 172 -0.70 -11.73 -16.14
CA PHE A 172 -1.66 -10.64 -16.01
C PHE A 172 -2.35 -10.40 -17.36
N ARG A 173 -3.57 -10.95 -17.51
CA ARG A 173 -4.29 -10.94 -18.79
C ARG A 173 -5.09 -9.65 -18.99
N GLN A 174 -5.36 -8.93 -17.91
CA GLN A 174 -6.26 -7.79 -17.89
C GLN A 174 -5.54 -6.44 -17.70
N PHE A 175 -4.29 -6.31 -18.20
CA PHE A 175 -3.58 -5.03 -18.16
C PHE A 175 -4.34 -3.93 -18.92
N ASP A 176 -5.05 -4.26 -20.00
CA ASP A 176 -5.91 -3.28 -20.69
C ASP A 176 -7.06 -2.82 -19.79
N GLU A 177 -7.68 -3.72 -19.04
CA GLU A 177 -8.74 -3.37 -18.09
C GLU A 177 -8.19 -2.44 -17.01
N LEU A 178 -7.00 -2.70 -16.46
CA LEU A 178 -6.33 -1.80 -15.50
C LEU A 178 -6.21 -0.35 -16.00
N LEU A 179 -5.92 -0.18 -17.30
CA LEU A 179 -5.83 1.14 -17.93
C LEU A 179 -7.20 1.74 -18.29
N GLU A 180 -8.15 0.89 -18.65
CA GLU A 180 -9.49 1.26 -19.14
C GLU A 180 -10.53 1.44 -18.02
N ILE A 181 -10.29 0.93 -16.81
CA ILE A 181 -11.18 1.13 -15.66
C ILE A 181 -11.26 2.64 -15.41
N SER A 182 -12.32 3.21 -15.98
CA SER A 182 -12.48 4.64 -16.24
C SER A 182 -12.72 5.44 -14.95
N ASN A 183 -12.88 4.72 -13.86
CA ASN A 183 -13.12 5.21 -12.51
C ASN A 183 -11.86 5.10 -11.63
N VAL A 184 -10.78 4.48 -12.09
CA VAL A 184 -9.47 4.54 -11.43
C VAL A 184 -8.74 5.76 -11.98
N PHE A 185 -9.25 6.96 -11.65
CA PHE A 185 -8.57 8.24 -11.89
C PHE A 185 -7.14 8.21 -11.37
N GLN A 186 -6.87 7.39 -10.35
CA GLN A 186 -5.59 7.26 -9.67
C GLN A 186 -4.48 6.71 -10.55
N VAL A 187 -4.64 5.58 -11.24
CA VAL A 187 -3.56 5.02 -12.08
C VAL A 187 -3.24 5.95 -13.26
N GLN A 188 -4.25 6.63 -13.79
CA GLN A 188 -4.05 7.58 -14.89
C GLN A 188 -3.40 8.90 -14.44
N ASN A 189 -3.55 9.29 -13.17
CA ASN A 189 -3.08 10.57 -12.63
C ASN A 189 -2.00 10.45 -11.55
N VAL A 190 -1.55 9.24 -11.22
CA VAL A 190 -0.48 9.03 -10.24
C VAL A 190 0.83 9.54 -10.85
N PRO A 191 1.56 10.43 -10.17
CA PRO A 191 2.84 10.93 -10.67
C PRO A 191 3.89 9.83 -10.83
N TYR A 192 3.79 8.77 -10.04
CA TYR A 192 4.81 7.73 -9.96
C TYR A 192 4.17 6.33 -9.90
N TRP A 193 4.39 5.52 -10.92
CA TRP A 193 3.83 4.16 -10.99
C TRP A 193 4.89 3.12 -11.32
N HIS A 194 4.98 2.08 -10.48
CA HIS A 194 5.86 0.94 -10.64
C HIS A 194 5.09 -0.34 -10.92
N LEU A 195 5.55 -1.10 -11.91
CA LEU A 195 5.07 -2.43 -12.24
C LEU A 195 6.24 -3.42 -12.23
N GLN A 196 6.28 -4.32 -11.26
CA GLN A 196 7.36 -5.28 -11.13
C GLN A 196 6.98 -6.66 -11.64
N ASN A 197 7.97 -7.37 -12.17
CA ASN A 197 7.89 -8.78 -12.56
C ASN A 197 6.80 -9.05 -13.60
N TYR A 198 6.63 -8.12 -14.55
CA TYR A 198 5.61 -8.22 -15.58
C TYR A 198 5.98 -9.25 -16.65
N GLY A 199 5.05 -10.14 -16.97
CA GLY A 199 5.27 -11.28 -17.87
C GLY A 199 5.06 -10.97 -19.36
N GLU A 200 4.54 -9.81 -19.71
CA GLU A 200 4.23 -9.43 -21.11
C GLU A 200 5.06 -8.22 -21.57
N SER A 201 5.12 -7.98 -22.88
CA SER A 201 5.99 -6.95 -23.48
C SER A 201 5.25 -5.68 -23.91
N ASP A 202 3.98 -5.54 -23.51
CA ASP A 202 3.06 -4.52 -24.00
C ASP A 202 2.86 -3.32 -23.06
N SER A 203 3.21 -3.45 -21.78
CA SER A 203 2.98 -2.40 -20.76
C SER A 203 3.51 -1.03 -21.17
N LEU A 204 4.73 -0.95 -21.71
CA LEU A 204 5.36 0.31 -22.09
C LEU A 204 4.56 1.08 -23.15
N HIS A 205 4.15 0.41 -24.22
CA HIS A 205 3.46 1.11 -25.30
C HIS A 205 2.01 1.43 -24.93
N LYS A 206 1.37 0.56 -24.14
CA LYS A 206 0.02 0.79 -23.60
C LYS A 206 -0.03 1.98 -22.66
N VAL A 207 0.93 2.09 -21.71
CA VAL A 207 1.03 3.24 -20.80
C VAL A 207 1.33 4.53 -21.57
N ALA A 208 2.25 4.50 -22.52
CA ALA A 208 2.54 5.68 -23.34
C ALA A 208 1.33 6.12 -24.19
N LYS A 209 0.57 5.17 -24.74
CA LYS A 209 -0.67 5.45 -25.47
C LYS A 209 -1.71 6.12 -24.57
N MET A 210 -1.95 5.56 -23.38
CA MET A 210 -2.82 6.15 -22.37
C MET A 210 -2.41 7.60 -22.07
N TRP A 211 -1.15 7.86 -21.77
CA TRP A 211 -0.68 9.22 -21.47
C TRP A 211 -0.81 10.21 -22.64
N ILE A 212 -0.68 9.74 -23.88
CA ILE A 212 -0.95 10.56 -25.08
C ILE A 212 -2.44 10.90 -25.19
N GLU A 213 -3.32 9.95 -24.84
CA GLU A 213 -4.78 10.11 -24.89
C GLU A 213 -5.29 11.01 -23.76
N THR A 214 -4.73 10.89 -22.56
CA THR A 214 -5.12 11.68 -21.38
C THR A 214 -4.36 13.02 -21.26
N ASN A 215 -3.40 13.29 -22.14
CA ASN A 215 -2.53 14.47 -22.09
C ASN A 215 -1.85 14.61 -20.71
N ALA A 216 -1.17 13.54 -20.29
CA ALA A 216 -0.51 13.43 -19.00
C ALA A 216 0.44 14.61 -18.71
N LYS A 217 0.58 14.94 -17.42
CA LYS A 217 1.39 16.09 -17.00
C LYS A 217 2.88 15.75 -17.04
N VAL A 218 3.69 16.76 -17.31
CA VAL A 218 5.16 16.66 -17.18
C VAL A 218 5.52 16.21 -15.76
N GLY A 219 6.49 15.29 -15.68
CA GLY A 219 6.98 14.72 -14.42
C GLY A 219 6.41 13.33 -14.12
N PHE A 220 5.33 12.93 -14.79
CA PHE A 220 4.77 11.58 -14.64
C PHE A 220 5.81 10.54 -15.06
N THR A 221 5.97 9.52 -14.22
CA THR A 221 6.99 8.48 -14.37
C THR A 221 6.36 7.11 -14.16
N PHE A 222 6.64 6.20 -15.10
CA PHE A 222 6.25 4.81 -15.05
C PHE A 222 7.52 3.96 -15.17
N GLN A 223 7.72 3.04 -14.25
CA GLN A 223 8.85 2.10 -14.29
C GLN A 223 8.32 0.68 -14.31
N ALA A 224 9.00 -0.17 -15.08
CA ALA A 224 8.65 -1.56 -15.17
C ALA A 224 9.89 -2.46 -15.17
N SER A 225 9.81 -3.59 -14.45
CA SER A 225 10.66 -4.76 -14.68
C SER A 225 9.87 -5.81 -15.46
N ILE A 226 10.40 -6.23 -16.62
CA ILE A 226 9.68 -7.03 -17.61
C ILE A 226 10.51 -8.27 -17.96
N TYR A 227 9.96 -9.46 -17.78
CA TYR A 227 10.66 -10.72 -18.12
C TYR A 227 10.62 -11.03 -19.62
N LYS A 228 9.56 -10.62 -20.31
CA LYS A 228 9.41 -10.90 -21.73
C LYS A 228 10.31 -10.00 -22.55
N GLU A 229 11.11 -10.62 -23.41
CA GLU A 229 11.92 -9.87 -24.36
C GLU A 229 11.07 -9.11 -25.38
N GLY A 230 11.64 -8.05 -25.93
CA GLY A 230 11.05 -7.32 -27.05
C GLY A 230 10.17 -6.13 -26.66
N SER A 231 10.02 -5.79 -25.38
CA SER A 231 9.22 -4.63 -24.93
C SER A 231 9.67 -3.31 -25.57
N PHE A 232 10.98 -3.13 -25.71
CA PHE A 232 11.54 -1.96 -26.40
C PHE A 232 11.27 -1.97 -27.91
N ALA A 233 11.35 -3.13 -28.56
CA ALA A 233 11.06 -3.29 -29.98
C ALA A 233 9.57 -3.06 -30.27
N ALA A 234 8.69 -3.66 -29.47
CA ALA A 234 7.24 -3.45 -29.54
C ALA A 234 6.89 -1.96 -29.37
N PHE A 235 7.51 -1.28 -28.40
CA PHE A 235 7.32 0.17 -28.24
C PHE A 235 7.68 0.96 -29.51
N LEU A 236 8.80 0.62 -30.15
CA LEU A 236 9.23 1.28 -31.38
C LEU A 236 8.26 1.06 -32.54
N GLU A 237 7.77 -0.17 -32.71
CA GLU A 237 6.81 -0.52 -33.76
C GLU A 237 5.54 0.33 -33.63
N HIS A 238 5.00 0.47 -32.41
CA HIS A 238 3.79 1.24 -32.13
C HIS A 238 3.93 2.74 -32.37
N PHE A 239 5.14 3.31 -32.20
CA PHE A 239 5.35 4.76 -32.27
C PHE A 239 6.27 5.22 -33.39
N THR A 240 6.51 4.39 -34.41
CA THR A 240 7.43 4.66 -35.53
C THR A 240 7.30 6.09 -36.08
N ASP A 241 6.06 6.52 -36.35
CA ASP A 241 5.79 7.84 -36.95
C ASP A 241 5.99 9.02 -35.98
N SER A 242 6.08 8.75 -34.68
CA SER A 242 6.18 9.75 -33.62
C SER A 242 7.59 9.87 -33.03
N ILE A 243 8.56 9.08 -33.50
CA ILE A 243 9.94 9.13 -32.99
C ILE A 243 10.59 10.48 -33.32
N VAL A 244 11.08 11.15 -32.29
CA VAL A 244 11.87 12.39 -32.37
C VAL A 244 13.37 12.08 -32.36
N SER A 245 13.77 11.15 -31.51
CA SER A 245 15.16 10.67 -31.45
C SER A 245 15.22 9.27 -30.86
N LYS A 246 16.18 8.47 -31.31
CA LYS A 246 16.43 7.12 -30.83
C LYS A 246 17.93 6.86 -30.74
N ASP A 247 18.30 6.10 -29.72
CA ASP A 247 19.57 5.38 -29.63
C ASP A 247 19.30 4.00 -28.98
N GLU A 248 20.36 3.29 -28.61
CA GLU A 248 20.26 1.97 -28.00
C GLU A 248 19.60 1.99 -26.62
N ARG A 249 19.81 3.06 -25.85
CA ARG A 249 19.34 3.20 -24.47
C ARG A 249 17.99 3.90 -24.41
N ARG A 250 17.68 4.77 -25.37
CA ARG A 250 16.56 5.70 -25.26
C ARG A 250 15.77 5.89 -26.54
N VAL A 251 14.48 6.13 -26.36
CA VAL A 251 13.56 6.56 -27.43
C VAL A 251 12.78 7.74 -26.92
N ARG A 252 12.76 8.82 -27.70
CA ARG A 252 11.91 9.98 -27.45
C ARG A 252 10.84 10.04 -28.53
N ILE A 253 9.58 10.14 -28.12
CA ILE A 253 8.44 10.29 -29.01
C ILE A 253 7.72 11.61 -28.77
N ARG A 254 7.16 12.19 -29.83
CA ARG A 254 6.25 13.34 -29.74
C ARG A 254 4.86 12.86 -29.32
N THR A 255 4.10 13.74 -28.69
CA THR A 255 2.69 13.50 -28.38
C THR A 255 1.80 14.39 -29.25
N LYS A 256 0.48 14.33 -29.05
CA LYS A 256 -0.49 15.25 -29.66
C LYS A 256 -0.32 16.69 -29.15
N ASN A 257 0.20 16.86 -27.94
CA ASN A 257 0.50 18.15 -27.36
C ASN A 257 1.97 18.51 -27.68
N PRO A 258 2.22 19.61 -28.42
CA PRO A 258 3.55 19.96 -28.89
C PRO A 258 4.52 20.32 -27.77
N ASP A 259 4.02 20.64 -26.56
CA ASP A 259 4.85 21.07 -25.43
C ASP A 259 5.34 19.90 -24.59
N ILE A 260 4.86 18.68 -24.84
CA ILE A 260 5.22 17.47 -24.08
C ILE A 260 5.64 16.32 -25.00
N HIS A 261 6.71 15.65 -24.60
CA HIS A 261 7.20 14.42 -25.23
C HIS A 261 7.20 13.28 -24.20
N ILE A 262 7.25 12.03 -24.67
CA ILE A 262 7.48 10.86 -23.81
C ILE A 262 8.89 10.34 -24.09
N LEU A 263 9.65 10.10 -23.03
CA LEU A 263 10.98 9.50 -23.06
C LEU A 263 10.92 8.10 -22.48
N LEU A 264 11.29 7.10 -23.28
CA LEU A 264 11.57 5.73 -22.85
C LEU A 264 13.07 5.58 -22.64
N GLU A 265 13.46 5.01 -21.51
CA GLU A 265 14.83 4.69 -21.14
C GLU A 265 14.92 3.22 -20.75
N ARG A 266 15.93 2.51 -21.26
CA ARG A 266 16.30 1.15 -20.84
C ARG A 266 17.29 1.24 -19.69
N GLY A 267 17.08 0.41 -18.66
CA GLY A 267 18.03 0.17 -17.59
C GLY A 267 19.15 -0.74 -18.06
N LEU A 268 20.06 -0.22 -18.90
CA LEU A 268 21.24 -0.97 -19.33
C LEU A 268 22.40 -0.67 -18.37
N ASP A 269 22.70 -1.65 -17.53
CA ASP A 269 23.81 -1.67 -16.58
C ASP A 269 24.48 -3.05 -16.63
N GLU A 270 25.76 -3.13 -16.26
CA GLU A 270 26.61 -4.33 -16.40
C GLU A 270 26.01 -5.57 -15.72
N ILE A 271 25.26 -5.38 -14.64
CA ILE A 271 24.57 -6.45 -13.89
C ILE A 271 23.26 -6.86 -14.57
N VAL A 272 22.51 -5.90 -15.11
CA VAL A 272 21.16 -6.07 -15.65
C VAL A 272 21.15 -6.74 -17.04
N GLU A 273 22.31 -6.86 -17.68
CA GLU A 273 22.49 -7.55 -18.96
C GLU A 273 22.58 -9.09 -18.84
N THR A 274 22.32 -9.67 -17.67
CA THR A 274 22.35 -11.13 -17.45
C THR A 274 21.00 -11.80 -17.76
N ASP A 275 21.03 -12.98 -18.37
CA ASP A 275 19.85 -13.69 -18.93
C ASP A 275 18.74 -14.04 -17.91
N ASP A 276 19.03 -13.96 -16.61
CA ASP A 276 18.09 -14.30 -15.53
C ASP A 276 17.45 -13.08 -14.84
N ILE A 277 17.80 -11.86 -15.26
CA ILE A 277 17.32 -10.60 -14.68
C ILE A 277 16.24 -9.98 -15.59
N PRO A 278 15.12 -9.46 -15.03
CA PRO A 278 14.11 -8.80 -15.84
C PRO A 278 14.67 -7.54 -16.52
N GLN A 279 14.11 -7.18 -17.68
CA GLN A 279 14.45 -5.94 -18.37
C GLN A 279 13.84 -4.74 -17.64
N PHE A 280 14.68 -3.80 -17.24
CA PHE A 280 14.26 -2.58 -16.57
C PHE A 280 13.99 -1.48 -17.59
N SER A 281 12.86 -0.79 -17.46
CA SER A 281 12.48 0.31 -18.34
C SER A 281 11.80 1.44 -17.56
N ARG A 282 12.05 2.68 -17.99
CA ARG A 282 11.46 3.88 -17.42
C ARG A 282 10.85 4.75 -18.52
N LEU A 283 9.57 5.04 -18.40
CA LEU A 283 8.84 6.03 -19.19
C LEU A 283 8.68 7.32 -18.38
N ARG A 284 8.90 8.47 -19.03
CA ARG A 284 8.72 9.79 -18.44
C ARG A 284 8.02 10.73 -19.39
N VAL A 285 7.06 11.48 -18.87
CA VAL A 285 6.50 12.65 -19.56
C VAL A 285 7.43 13.84 -19.31
N ILE A 286 8.02 14.37 -20.37
CA ILE A 286 9.02 15.43 -20.32
C ILE A 286 8.59 16.65 -21.15
N PRO A 287 9.10 17.86 -20.85
CA PRO A 287 8.92 19.00 -21.74
C PRO A 287 9.51 18.71 -23.14
N ALA A 288 8.85 19.19 -24.19
CA ALA A 288 9.34 19.08 -25.56
C ALA A 288 10.69 19.81 -25.77
N GLU A 289 10.97 20.83 -24.97
CA GLU A 289 12.23 21.59 -25.03
C GLU A 289 13.40 20.97 -24.26
N MET A 290 13.15 19.95 -23.42
CA MET A 290 14.20 19.30 -22.61
C MET A 290 15.32 18.75 -23.52
N LYS A 291 16.58 19.08 -23.17
CA LYS A 291 17.77 18.67 -23.92
C LYS A 291 18.28 17.33 -23.44
N LYS A 292 18.96 16.59 -24.32
CA LYS A 292 19.58 15.30 -23.99
C LYS A 292 20.58 15.37 -22.82
N SER A 293 21.24 16.51 -22.64
CA SER A 293 22.17 16.74 -21.52
C SER A 293 21.50 16.82 -20.15
N GLU A 294 20.18 17.03 -20.11
CA GLU A 294 19.38 17.10 -18.88
C GLU A 294 18.80 15.73 -18.49
N TYR A 295 19.02 14.70 -19.31
CA TYR A 295 18.55 13.37 -19.02
C TYR A 295 19.33 12.76 -17.86
N ASP A 296 18.59 12.11 -16.96
CA ASP A 296 19.18 11.35 -15.88
C ASP A 296 19.79 10.05 -16.43
N ASN A 297 21.12 9.93 -16.35
CA ASN A 297 21.89 8.79 -16.83
C ASN A 297 22.15 7.73 -15.74
N ASN A 298 21.73 7.96 -14.50
CA ASN A 298 21.99 7.06 -13.39
C ASN A 298 20.94 5.96 -13.31
N CYS A 299 21.05 4.96 -14.18
CA CYS A 299 20.09 3.86 -14.19
C CYS A 299 20.09 3.01 -12.92
N LYS A 300 21.27 2.81 -12.32
CA LYS A 300 21.44 2.10 -11.07
C LYS A 300 20.55 2.65 -9.95
N GLU A 301 20.54 3.97 -9.75
CA GLU A 301 19.76 4.60 -8.67
C GLU A 301 18.26 4.34 -8.78
N TRP A 302 17.65 4.52 -9.95
CA TRP A 302 16.20 4.28 -10.07
C TRP A 302 15.85 2.80 -10.14
N ILE A 303 16.75 1.94 -10.62
CA ILE A 303 16.58 0.49 -10.55
C ILE A 303 16.60 0.03 -9.08
N SER A 304 17.56 0.50 -8.26
CA SER A 304 17.64 0.17 -6.83
C SER A 304 16.43 0.64 -6.03
N ILE A 305 15.75 1.71 -6.45
CA ILE A 305 14.49 2.15 -5.81
C ILE A 305 13.37 1.16 -6.15
N MET A 306 13.34 0.64 -7.37
CA MET A 306 12.32 -0.30 -7.78
C MET A 306 12.57 -1.67 -7.15
N ASP A 307 13.77 -2.21 -7.34
CA ASP A 307 14.19 -3.54 -6.92
C ASP A 307 15.59 -3.46 -6.27
N PRO A 308 15.65 -3.28 -4.94
CA PRO A 308 16.92 -3.16 -4.21
C PRO A 308 17.83 -4.37 -4.39
N ASP A 309 17.24 -5.57 -4.44
CA ASP A 309 17.92 -6.86 -4.43
C ASP A 309 18.81 -7.07 -5.66
N VAL A 310 18.54 -6.36 -6.77
CA VAL A 310 19.33 -6.41 -8.02
C VAL A 310 20.82 -6.12 -7.76
N TYR A 311 21.12 -5.25 -6.79
CA TYR A 311 22.49 -4.80 -6.51
C TYR A 311 23.01 -5.23 -5.12
N GLU A 312 22.23 -6.01 -4.35
CA GLU A 312 22.66 -6.48 -3.02
C GLU A 312 23.70 -7.60 -3.09
N SER A 313 23.90 -8.23 -4.25
CA SER A 313 24.86 -9.33 -4.44
C SER A 313 26.34 -8.92 -4.44
N GLU A 314 26.69 -7.64 -4.34
CA GLU A 314 28.10 -7.16 -4.29
C GLU A 314 28.62 -6.86 -2.87
N SER A 315 27.79 -6.95 -1.82
CA SER A 315 28.31 -6.98 -0.45
C SER A 315 28.52 -8.43 0.00
N GLU A 316 29.67 -9.00 -0.36
CA GLU A 316 30.30 -10.04 0.45
C GLU A 316 30.69 -9.43 1.82
N SER A 317 29.71 -9.21 2.68
CA SER A 317 29.93 -9.41 4.10
C SER A 317 29.55 -10.85 4.39
N GLU A 318 30.54 -11.64 4.77
CA GLU A 318 30.37 -12.84 5.58
C GLU A 318 29.61 -12.48 6.87
N GLU A 319 28.31 -12.21 6.77
CA GLU A 319 27.44 -12.26 7.93
C GLU A 319 26.96 -13.70 8.02
N GLU A 320 27.61 -14.44 8.92
CA GLU A 320 27.09 -15.68 9.47
C GLU A 320 25.57 -15.53 9.64
N TRP A 321 24.82 -16.32 8.88
CA TRP A 321 23.39 -16.53 9.13
C TRP A 321 23.23 -16.71 10.65
N PRO A 322 22.50 -15.83 11.35
CA PRO A 322 22.16 -16.12 12.73
C PRO A 322 21.39 -17.43 12.68
N GLU A 323 21.93 -18.43 13.37
CA GLU A 323 21.26 -19.69 13.60
C GLU A 323 19.79 -19.41 13.87
N TYR A 324 18.95 -20.17 13.19
CA TYR A 324 17.53 -20.33 13.44
C TYR A 324 17.29 -20.42 14.95
N PHE A 325 17.10 -19.28 15.61
CA PHE A 325 16.62 -19.23 16.98
C PHE A 325 15.16 -19.62 16.85
N GLY A 326 14.90 -20.91 17.06
CA GLY A 326 13.60 -21.39 17.49
C GLY A 326 13.21 -20.55 18.69
N ILE A 327 12.33 -19.57 18.45
CA ILE A 327 11.65 -18.87 19.51
C ILE A 327 10.71 -19.91 20.09
N SER A 328 11.15 -20.50 21.19
CA SER A 328 10.30 -21.23 22.10
C SER A 328 9.11 -20.34 22.42
N PHE A 329 7.91 -20.89 22.24
CA PHE A 329 6.70 -20.39 22.88
C PHE A 329 6.95 -20.45 24.40
N ASP A 330 7.42 -19.36 24.97
CA ASP A 330 7.16 -19.08 26.37
C ASP A 330 5.73 -18.54 26.40
N GLU A 331 4.81 -19.46 26.70
CA GLU A 331 3.47 -19.14 27.20
C GLU A 331 3.63 -18.32 28.48
N ASP A 332 3.74 -17.01 28.35
CA ASP A 332 3.34 -16.11 29.43
C ASP A 332 1.80 -16.11 29.47
N GLU A 333 1.27 -17.17 30.09
CA GLU A 333 0.01 -17.14 30.84
C GLU A 333 0.08 -15.96 31.82
N ASP A 334 -0.46 -14.81 31.43
CA ASP A 334 -1.19 -13.87 32.29
C ASP A 334 -1.39 -12.54 31.54
N GLY A 335 -2.39 -12.51 30.66
CA GLY A 335 -2.83 -11.29 30.02
C GLY A 335 -4.22 -11.47 29.44
N ASP A 336 -5.24 -11.23 30.27
CA ASP A 336 -6.67 -11.19 29.93
C ASP A 336 -6.93 -11.08 28.43
N ASP A 337 -7.35 -12.19 27.83
CA ASP A 337 -7.93 -12.27 26.49
C ASP A 337 -9.20 -11.42 26.44
N PHE A 338 -9.04 -10.10 26.33
CA PHE A 338 -10.10 -9.23 25.89
C PHE A 338 -10.25 -9.41 24.39
N ASP A 339 -10.97 -10.45 24.01
CA ASP A 339 -11.44 -10.66 22.65
C ASP A 339 -12.81 -9.98 22.51
N PRO A 340 -12.91 -8.77 21.94
CA PRO A 340 -14.17 -8.05 21.82
C PRO A 340 -14.93 -8.59 20.59
N VAL A 341 -15.22 -9.89 20.60
CA VAL A 341 -15.81 -10.62 19.45
C VAL A 341 -17.28 -10.22 19.22
N ASP A 342 -17.94 -9.56 20.18
CA ASP A 342 -19.37 -9.30 20.09
C ASP A 342 -19.79 -7.85 19.74
N TYR A 343 -18.85 -6.96 19.39
CA TYR A 343 -19.18 -5.53 19.15
C TYR A 343 -18.79 -4.95 17.79
N TYR A 344 -18.31 -5.77 16.86
CA TYR A 344 -18.03 -5.35 15.48
C TYR A 344 -19.21 -5.54 14.51
N THR A 345 -20.33 -6.07 14.99
CA THR A 345 -21.62 -6.03 14.29
C THR A 345 -22.43 -4.83 14.77
N LEU A 346 -22.79 -3.97 13.80
CA LEU A 346 -23.48 -2.66 13.86
C LEU A 346 -22.57 -1.42 13.94
#